data_AF-A0A0D2B970-F1
#
_entry.id   AF-A0A0D2B970-F1
#
_cell.length_a   1.000
_cell.length_b   1.000
_cell.length_c   1.000
_cell.angle_alpha   90.00
_cell.angle_beta   90.00
_cell.angle_gamma   90.00
#
_symmetry.space_group_name_H-M   'P 1'
#
loop_
_entity.id
_entity.type
_entity.pdbx_description
1 polymer ?
#
loop_
_entity_poly.entity_id
_entity_poly.type
_entity_poly.pdbx_seq_one_letter_code
_entity_poly.pdbx_strand_id
1 'polypeptide(L)'
;MSYHYGVPPSHYTKYYGTSSPYSSGEYVHYAPQYESTPKKHARKTSYTPSPRVGGWYSPAGSPPPHHEPNVQYSAPRDDVYEQIIDEQPKRSRARRASTTSKPTPKSKPKPAPQATEEDAIRAGIPAGYSIKHWDPTELPIILLGSVFDANSLGKWIYDWTVFHHGASTPIADIAGELWLLLIKLAGKMKRAEECVDRIRNPEKQETVEDFIISGKRLWEKFKALLKDCEHFMLKAAKRDGSKTMGKKAGTEFVDSIFGRDRHLEATEKIMNQIRLWNMRFDVNCEETLRRPSVA
;
A
#
# COMPACT_ATOMS: atom_id res chain seq x y z
N MET A 1 15.40 -1.95 51.32
CA MET A 1 13.99 -2.09 50.86
C MET A 1 14.00 -2.99 49.64
N SER A 2 13.62 -4.25 49.82
CA SER A 2 13.75 -5.30 48.81
C SER A 2 12.37 -5.52 48.18
N TYR A 3 12.22 -5.23 46.90
CA TYR A 3 10.96 -5.47 46.18
C TYR A 3 10.83 -6.95 45.84
N HIS A 4 9.91 -7.64 46.51
CA HIS A 4 9.47 -8.97 46.13
C HIS A 4 8.47 -8.86 44.97
N TYR A 5 8.87 -9.33 43.78
CA TYR A 5 7.92 -9.51 42.67
C TYR A 5 7.16 -10.82 42.88
N GLY A 6 5.83 -10.73 42.89
CA GLY A 6 4.93 -11.87 43.02
C GLY A 6 5.04 -12.84 41.83
N VAL A 7 4.77 -14.11 42.11
CA VAL A 7 4.75 -15.20 41.11
C VAL A 7 3.61 -14.95 40.12
N PRO A 8 3.87 -14.97 38.80
CA PRO A 8 2.82 -14.74 37.80
C PRO A 8 1.83 -15.92 37.72
N PRO A 9 0.54 -15.67 37.40
CA PRO A 9 -0.51 -16.69 37.30
C PRO A 9 -0.20 -17.81 36.29
N SER A 10 -0.72 -19.02 36.54
CA SER A 10 -0.36 -20.26 35.80
C SER A 10 -0.80 -20.33 34.33
N HIS A 11 -1.42 -19.29 33.78
CA HIS A 11 -1.82 -19.21 32.37
C HIS A 11 -0.86 -18.37 31.52
N TYR A 12 0.28 -17.94 32.07
CA TYR A 12 1.30 -17.21 31.33
C TYR A 12 2.27 -18.17 30.63
N THR A 13 2.00 -18.48 29.36
CA THR A 13 2.95 -19.23 28.52
C THR A 13 4.13 -18.33 28.14
N LYS A 14 5.34 -18.63 28.63
CA LYS A 14 6.57 -17.98 28.19
C LYS A 14 6.87 -18.38 26.73
N TYR A 15 6.71 -17.44 25.80
CA TYR A 15 7.14 -17.58 24.42
C TYR A 15 8.67 -17.42 24.33
N TYR A 16 9.42 -18.52 24.50
CA TYR A 16 10.80 -18.60 24.03
C TYR A 16 10.79 -18.92 22.53
N GLY A 17 10.49 -17.92 21.71
CA GLY A 17 10.62 -17.99 20.26
C GLY A 17 12.01 -17.54 19.80
N THR A 18 12.94 -18.47 19.71
CA THR A 18 14.31 -18.27 19.20
C THR A 18 14.39 -18.08 17.68
N SER A 19 13.27 -18.14 16.96
CA SER A 19 13.24 -18.06 15.50
C SER A 19 13.08 -16.63 15.00
N SER A 20 13.88 -16.24 13.99
CA SER A 20 13.54 -15.15 13.07
C SER A 20 12.28 -15.56 12.28
N PRO A 21 11.36 -14.64 11.94
CA PRO A 21 10.17 -14.96 11.13
C PRO A 21 10.49 -15.54 9.74
N TYR A 22 11.76 -15.52 9.32
CA TYR A 22 12.25 -16.12 8.08
C TYR A 22 12.94 -17.49 8.25
N SER A 23 12.94 -18.09 9.45
CA SER A 23 13.58 -19.39 9.69
C SER A 23 12.72 -20.61 9.35
N SER A 24 11.42 -20.43 9.14
CA SER A 24 10.50 -21.51 8.79
C SER A 24 9.70 -21.10 7.56
N GLY A 25 9.74 -21.91 6.51
CA GLY A 25 9.08 -21.69 5.22
C GLY A 25 7.55 -21.76 5.25
N GLU A 26 6.92 -21.21 6.29
CA GLU A 26 5.47 -21.09 6.43
C GLU A 26 5.03 -19.71 5.93
N TYR A 27 4.50 -19.71 4.71
CA TYR A 27 3.90 -18.54 4.08
C TYR A 27 2.56 -18.21 4.76
N VAL A 28 2.58 -17.36 5.79
CA VAL A 28 1.35 -16.89 6.44
C VAL A 28 0.81 -15.68 5.66
N HIS A 29 -0.20 -15.93 4.82
CA HIS A 29 -1.03 -14.88 4.23
C HIS A 29 -1.82 -14.15 5.34
N TYR A 30 -1.39 -12.95 5.72
CA TYR A 30 -2.31 -11.99 6.35
C TYR A 30 -3.02 -11.23 5.24
N ALA A 31 -4.12 -11.80 4.75
CA ALA A 31 -5.17 -11.01 4.10
C ALA A 31 -6.05 -10.43 5.22
N PRO A 32 -6.27 -9.11 5.30
CA PRO A 32 -7.29 -8.58 6.19
C PRO A 32 -8.65 -9.06 5.67
N GLN A 33 -9.29 -9.97 6.41
CA GLN A 33 -10.69 -10.29 6.20
C GLN A 33 -11.52 -9.07 6.62
N TYR A 34 -11.86 -8.21 5.66
CA TYR A 34 -12.97 -7.29 5.82
C TYR A 34 -14.28 -8.05 5.65
N GLU A 35 -14.62 -8.88 6.63
CA GLU A 35 -15.99 -9.38 6.84
C GLU A 35 -16.49 -8.85 8.19
N SER A 36 -16.79 -7.56 8.20
CA SER A 36 -17.71 -7.00 9.19
C SER A 36 -18.61 -6.02 8.46
N THR A 37 -19.75 -6.53 8.00
CA THR A 37 -20.88 -5.70 7.60
C THR A 37 -21.23 -4.76 8.75
N PRO A 38 -21.39 -3.44 8.52
CA PRO A 38 -21.78 -2.54 9.59
C PRO A 38 -23.22 -2.87 9.98
N LYS A 39 -23.40 -3.41 11.20
CA LYS A 39 -24.71 -3.56 11.83
C LYS A 39 -25.37 -2.19 11.90
N LYS A 40 -26.44 -2.00 11.13
CA LYS A 40 -27.31 -0.82 11.20
C LYS A 40 -27.85 -0.70 12.63
N HIS A 41 -27.34 0.26 13.40
CA HIS A 41 -27.96 0.66 14.65
C HIS A 41 -29.27 1.39 14.34
N ALA A 42 -30.39 0.71 14.55
CA ALA A 42 -31.70 1.35 14.62
C ALA A 42 -31.73 2.26 15.86
N ARG A 43 -31.58 3.58 15.66
CA ARG A 43 -31.87 4.56 16.71
C ARG A 43 -33.38 4.50 17.02
N LYS A 44 -33.74 3.78 18.07
CA LYS A 44 -35.01 4.00 18.77
C LYS A 44 -34.85 5.27 19.60
N THR A 45 -35.53 6.33 19.17
CA THR A 45 -35.70 7.58 19.92
C THR A 45 -36.59 7.31 21.14
N SER A 46 -35.99 7.22 22.33
CA SER A 46 -36.71 7.33 23.60
C SER A 46 -36.61 8.78 24.09
N TYR A 47 -37.76 9.45 24.17
CA TYR A 47 -37.93 10.79 24.68
C TYR A 47 -37.87 10.75 26.21
N THR A 48 -36.84 11.33 26.82
CA THR A 48 -36.81 11.63 28.26
C THR A 48 -36.43 13.11 28.42
N PRO A 49 -37.32 13.98 28.91
CA PRO A 49 -37.02 15.39 29.09
C PRO A 49 -36.20 15.59 30.37
N SER A 50 -34.96 16.05 30.23
CA SER A 50 -34.14 16.52 31.36
C SER A 50 -34.24 18.06 31.47
N PRO A 51 -34.48 18.62 32.67
CA PRO A 51 -34.74 20.04 32.84
C PRO A 51 -33.47 20.89 33.06
N ARG A 52 -33.25 21.88 32.17
CA ARG A 52 -32.47 23.14 32.31
C ARG A 52 -30.93 22.94 32.54
N VAL A 53 -29.98 23.69 31.97
CA VAL A 53 -29.81 25.15 31.86
C VAL A 53 -28.79 25.47 30.74
N GLY A 54 -29.12 26.43 29.87
CA GLY A 54 -28.27 27.46 29.23
C GLY A 54 -26.86 27.14 28.72
N GLY A 55 -26.73 27.00 27.39
CA GLY A 55 -25.48 27.19 26.65
C GLY A 55 -25.28 28.67 26.26
N TRP A 56 -24.01 29.09 26.24
CA TRP A 56 -23.58 30.44 25.87
C TRP A 56 -23.79 30.71 24.37
N TYR A 57 -24.15 31.96 24.05
CA TYR A 57 -24.38 32.54 22.72
C TYR A 57 -25.77 32.33 22.09
N SER A 58 -26.75 33.15 22.52
CA SER A 58 -27.76 33.77 21.64
C SER A 58 -28.47 34.93 22.37
N PRO A 59 -28.54 36.16 21.81
CA PRO A 59 -29.20 37.30 22.42
C PRO A 59 -30.74 37.13 22.55
N ALA A 60 -31.29 37.60 23.66
CA ALA A 60 -32.71 37.56 24.00
C ALA A 60 -33.53 38.57 23.17
N GLY A 61 -34.70 38.15 22.64
CA GLY A 61 -35.67 39.12 22.11
C GLY A 61 -36.78 38.66 21.15
N SER A 62 -36.78 37.44 20.62
CA SER A 62 -37.78 37.04 19.60
C SER A 62 -38.67 35.88 20.06
N PRO A 63 -40.02 36.03 20.06
CA PRO A 63 -40.94 34.94 20.39
C PRO A 63 -41.00 33.89 19.27
N PRO A 64 -41.08 32.58 19.59
CA PRO A 64 -41.22 31.53 18.58
C PRO A 64 -42.64 31.56 17.96
N PRO A 65 -42.78 31.28 16.65
CA PRO A 65 -44.08 31.26 15.99
C PRO A 65 -44.95 30.08 16.47
N HIS A 66 -46.26 30.34 16.57
CA HIS A 66 -47.29 29.38 17.00
C HIS A 66 -47.39 28.18 16.05
N HIS A 67 -47.38 26.96 16.61
CA HIS A 67 -47.58 25.72 15.88
C HIS A 67 -49.08 25.34 15.91
N GLU A 68 -49.78 25.47 14.78
CA GLU A 68 -51.15 24.94 14.63
C GLU A 68 -51.12 23.48 14.14
N PRO A 69 -51.90 22.57 14.77
CA PRO A 69 -51.98 21.17 14.38
C PRO A 69 -53.21 20.93 13.50
N ASN A 70 -53.13 21.17 12.19
CA ASN A 70 -54.04 20.54 11.20
C ASN A 70 -53.69 20.93 9.77
N VAL A 71 -52.89 20.13 9.07
CA VAL A 71 -52.98 20.02 7.60
C VAL A 71 -52.66 18.58 7.20
N GLN A 72 -53.71 17.78 6.96
CA GLN A 72 -53.66 16.48 6.30
C GLN A 72 -53.69 16.69 4.78
N TYR A 73 -52.73 16.13 4.04
CA TYR A 73 -52.91 15.85 2.61
C TYR A 73 -52.91 14.34 2.39
N SER A 74 -54.08 13.87 1.99
CA SER A 74 -54.52 12.50 1.73
C SER A 74 -53.98 11.96 0.41
N ALA A 75 -53.45 10.73 0.44
CA ALA A 75 -53.14 9.91 -0.74
C ALA A 75 -54.42 9.25 -1.30
N PRO A 76 -54.65 9.23 -2.63
CA PRO A 76 -55.73 8.45 -3.22
C PRO A 76 -55.33 7.00 -3.51
N ARG A 77 -56.31 6.10 -3.33
CA ARG A 77 -56.28 4.64 -3.48
C ARG A 77 -56.56 4.16 -4.91
N ASP A 78 -56.25 2.89 -5.13
CA ASP A 78 -56.54 2.03 -6.28
C ASP A 78 -58.00 2.07 -6.74
N ASP A 79 -58.22 2.18 -8.05
CA ASP A 79 -59.45 1.77 -8.73
C ASP A 79 -59.12 0.98 -10.01
N VAL A 80 -59.80 -0.17 -10.12
CA VAL A 80 -59.76 -1.17 -11.19
C VAL A 80 -60.70 -0.75 -12.33
N TYR A 81 -60.26 -0.82 -13.59
CA TYR A 81 -61.17 -0.85 -14.75
C TYR A 81 -60.66 -1.76 -15.87
N GLU A 82 -61.62 -2.47 -16.46
CA GLU A 82 -61.53 -3.62 -17.37
C GLU A 82 -61.10 -3.29 -18.82
N GLN A 83 -60.76 -4.36 -19.54
CA GLN A 83 -60.21 -4.43 -20.89
C GLN A 83 -61.21 -4.07 -22.00
N ILE A 84 -60.74 -3.34 -23.02
CA ILE A 84 -61.25 -3.43 -24.40
C ILE A 84 -60.05 -3.53 -25.35
N ILE A 85 -60.08 -4.54 -26.21
CA ILE A 85 -59.08 -4.89 -27.24
C ILE A 85 -59.57 -4.32 -28.58
N ASP A 86 -58.74 -3.60 -29.34
CA ASP A 86 -58.64 -3.81 -30.79
C ASP A 86 -57.37 -3.23 -31.49
N GLU A 87 -56.89 -4.02 -32.46
CA GLU A 87 -55.94 -3.89 -33.60
C GLU A 87 -54.74 -2.89 -33.70
N GLN A 88 -53.52 -3.47 -33.65
CA GLN A 88 -52.27 -3.35 -34.47
C GLN A 88 -51.81 -2.03 -35.19
N PRO A 89 -50.53 -1.91 -35.64
CA PRO A 89 -49.25 -2.46 -35.17
C PRO A 89 -48.11 -1.40 -35.12
N LYS A 90 -47.03 -1.59 -34.33
CA LYS A 90 -45.62 -1.32 -34.72
C LYS A 90 -44.62 -1.40 -33.55
N ARG A 91 -43.54 -2.15 -33.83
CA ARG A 91 -42.21 -2.23 -33.20
C ARG A 91 -42.09 -2.91 -31.83
N SER A 92 -41.80 -4.21 -31.94
CA SER A 92 -41.18 -5.06 -30.93
C SER A 92 -39.95 -4.41 -30.26
N ARG A 93 -40.12 -3.94 -29.03
CA ARG A 93 -39.00 -3.65 -28.14
C ARG A 93 -38.64 -4.96 -27.43
N ALA A 94 -37.64 -5.66 -27.96
CA ALA A 94 -37.12 -6.88 -27.35
C ALA A 94 -36.74 -6.61 -25.89
N ARG A 95 -37.38 -7.33 -24.96
CA ARG A 95 -36.98 -7.45 -23.56
C ARG A 95 -35.53 -7.96 -23.53
N ARG A 96 -34.59 -7.08 -23.21
CA ARG A 96 -33.19 -7.47 -22.97
C ARG A 96 -33.16 -8.26 -21.66
N ALA A 97 -33.09 -9.58 -21.79
CA ALA A 97 -32.81 -10.48 -20.67
C ALA A 97 -31.55 -9.98 -19.95
N SER A 98 -31.67 -9.75 -18.65
CA SER A 98 -30.56 -9.48 -17.75
C SER A 98 -29.74 -10.75 -17.59
N THR A 99 -28.79 -10.97 -18.49
CA THR A 99 -27.70 -11.92 -18.28
C THR A 99 -26.79 -11.34 -17.21
N THR A 100 -26.96 -11.82 -15.97
CA THR A 100 -25.92 -11.74 -14.94
C THR A 100 -24.68 -12.44 -15.45
N SER A 101 -23.75 -11.68 -16.04
CA SER A 101 -22.40 -12.14 -16.31
C SER A 101 -21.74 -12.41 -14.96
N LYS A 102 -21.61 -13.70 -14.60
CA LYS A 102 -20.74 -14.13 -13.51
C LYS A 102 -19.37 -13.47 -13.69
N PRO A 103 -18.78 -12.84 -12.65
CA PRO A 103 -17.40 -12.41 -12.73
C PRO A 103 -16.55 -13.65 -12.98
N THR A 104 -15.85 -13.67 -14.12
CA THR A 104 -14.83 -14.66 -14.39
C THR A 104 -13.78 -14.60 -13.27
N PRO A 105 -13.38 -15.73 -12.68
CA PRO A 105 -12.34 -15.72 -11.67
C PRO A 105 -11.07 -15.19 -12.34
N LYS A 106 -10.57 -14.05 -11.87
CA LYS A 106 -9.25 -13.55 -12.25
C LYS A 106 -8.28 -14.70 -12.04
N SER A 107 -7.63 -15.15 -13.12
CA SER A 107 -6.57 -16.15 -13.06
C SER A 107 -5.59 -15.74 -11.96
N LYS A 108 -5.27 -16.65 -11.04
CA LYS A 108 -4.22 -16.42 -10.04
C LYS A 108 -2.98 -15.87 -10.77
N PRO A 109 -2.36 -14.79 -10.29
CA PRO A 109 -1.14 -14.29 -10.91
C PRO A 109 -0.14 -15.44 -10.99
N LYS A 110 0.47 -15.62 -12.17
CA LYS A 110 1.53 -16.62 -12.34
C LYS A 110 2.61 -16.34 -11.28
N PRO A 111 3.21 -17.37 -10.66
CA PRO A 111 4.34 -17.17 -9.77
C PRO A 111 5.40 -16.34 -10.49
N ALA A 112 6.01 -15.37 -9.80
CA ALA A 112 7.14 -14.62 -10.33
C ALA A 112 8.21 -15.61 -10.83
N PRO A 113 8.87 -15.35 -11.97
CA PRO A 113 9.97 -16.18 -12.43
C PRO A 113 11.02 -16.30 -11.33
N GLN A 114 11.48 -17.52 -11.06
CA GLN A 114 12.53 -17.72 -10.07
C GLN A 114 13.87 -17.35 -10.73
N ALA A 115 14.59 -16.40 -10.14
CA ALA A 115 15.89 -15.98 -10.65
C ALA A 115 16.89 -17.15 -10.72
N THR A 116 17.61 -17.24 -11.83
CA THR A 116 18.71 -18.20 -12.02
C THR A 116 20.07 -17.52 -11.95
N GLU A 117 21.14 -18.31 -11.89
CA GLU A 117 22.52 -17.78 -11.88
C GLU A 117 22.84 -17.04 -13.18
N GLU A 118 22.29 -17.50 -14.31
CA GLU A 118 22.45 -16.84 -15.60
C GLU A 118 21.84 -15.43 -15.61
N ASP A 119 20.69 -15.25 -14.95
CA ASP A 119 20.07 -13.94 -14.78
C ASP A 119 20.92 -13.03 -13.89
N ALA A 120 21.54 -13.58 -12.84
CA ALA A 120 22.45 -12.86 -11.97
C ALA A 120 23.68 -12.34 -12.75
N ILE A 121 24.26 -13.18 -13.60
CA ILE A 121 25.39 -12.81 -14.48
C ILE A 121 24.97 -11.72 -15.45
N ARG A 122 23.80 -11.86 -16.09
CA ARG A 122 23.26 -10.85 -17.03
C ARG A 122 23.05 -9.49 -16.36
N ALA A 123 22.63 -9.50 -15.10
CA ALA A 123 22.39 -8.30 -14.31
C ALA A 123 23.66 -7.75 -13.61
N GLY A 124 24.82 -8.39 -13.79
CA GLY A 124 26.09 -7.96 -13.19
C GLY A 124 26.18 -8.17 -11.68
N ILE A 125 25.40 -9.11 -11.13
CA ILE A 125 25.41 -9.46 -9.72
C ILE A 125 26.64 -10.33 -9.43
N PRO A 126 27.49 -9.99 -8.44
CA PRO A 126 28.65 -10.81 -8.09
C PRO A 126 28.25 -12.21 -7.59
N ALA A 127 29.10 -13.21 -7.86
CA ALA A 127 28.89 -14.58 -7.39
C ALA A 127 28.80 -14.67 -5.85
N GLY A 128 27.95 -15.58 -5.37
CA GLY A 128 27.76 -15.82 -3.93
C GLY A 128 26.68 -14.97 -3.26
N TYR A 129 26.00 -14.09 -4.01
CA TYR A 129 24.83 -13.35 -3.51
C TYR A 129 23.56 -14.20 -3.63
N SER A 130 22.71 -14.14 -2.61
CA SER A 130 21.44 -14.86 -2.60
C SER A 130 20.39 -14.15 -3.46
N ILE A 131 20.02 -14.75 -4.60
CA ILE A 131 19.02 -14.24 -5.54
C ILE A 131 17.57 -14.68 -5.25
N LYS A 132 17.32 -15.35 -4.10
CA LYS A 132 16.01 -15.94 -3.77
C LYS A 132 14.85 -14.95 -3.66
N HIS A 133 15.14 -13.68 -3.40
CA HIS A 133 14.14 -12.64 -3.17
C HIS A 133 14.06 -11.66 -4.34
N TRP A 134 14.60 -12.01 -5.50
CA TRP A 134 14.66 -11.13 -6.66
C TRP A 134 13.86 -11.74 -7.82
N ASP A 135 12.97 -10.94 -8.41
CA ASP A 135 12.38 -11.21 -9.72
C ASP A 135 13.38 -10.80 -10.81
N PRO A 136 13.84 -11.74 -11.68
CA PRO A 136 14.86 -11.45 -12.69
C PRO A 136 14.41 -10.46 -13.78
N THR A 137 13.11 -10.15 -13.84
CA THR A 137 12.55 -9.14 -14.76
C THR A 137 12.53 -7.73 -14.17
N GLU A 138 12.93 -7.57 -12.91
CA GLU A 138 12.95 -6.30 -12.19
C GLU A 138 14.39 -5.85 -11.88
N LEU A 139 14.58 -4.55 -11.63
CA LEU A 139 15.89 -4.01 -11.32
C LEU A 139 16.42 -4.56 -9.98
N PRO A 140 17.63 -5.17 -9.95
CA PRO A 140 18.18 -5.74 -8.74
C PRO A 140 18.66 -4.66 -7.76
N ILE A 141 18.47 -4.92 -6.48
CA ILE A 141 19.00 -4.15 -5.36
C ILE A 141 19.76 -5.11 -4.46
N ILE A 142 21.04 -4.83 -4.26
CA ILE A 142 21.90 -5.65 -3.40
C ILE A 142 21.91 -5.06 -2.00
N LEU A 143 21.68 -5.91 -0.99
CA LEU A 143 21.80 -5.56 0.43
C LEU A 143 22.26 -6.79 1.23
N LEU A 144 23.39 -6.67 1.94
CA LEU A 144 23.94 -7.71 2.82
C LEU A 144 24.03 -9.11 2.20
N GLY A 145 24.59 -9.21 1.00
CA GLY A 145 24.75 -10.52 0.35
C GLY A 145 23.45 -11.13 -0.20
N SER A 146 22.34 -10.39 -0.17
CA SER A 146 21.07 -10.78 -0.80
C SER A 146 20.68 -9.79 -1.90
N VAL A 147 19.99 -10.29 -2.92
CA VAL A 147 19.43 -9.50 -4.02
C VAL A 147 17.92 -9.44 -3.86
N PHE A 148 17.39 -8.25 -4.04
CA PHE A 148 15.98 -7.92 -3.94
C PHE A 148 15.51 -7.18 -5.19
N ASP A 149 14.22 -7.24 -5.46
CA ASP A 149 13.52 -6.26 -6.30
C ASP A 149 12.89 -5.17 -5.42
N ALA A 150 12.26 -4.17 -6.05
CA ALA A 150 11.65 -3.05 -5.34
C ALA A 150 10.55 -3.49 -4.35
N ASN A 151 9.77 -4.50 -4.73
CA ASN A 151 8.65 -4.99 -3.94
C ASN A 151 9.15 -5.84 -2.76
N SER A 152 10.04 -6.80 -3.01
CA SER A 152 10.59 -7.67 -1.98
C SER A 152 11.43 -6.91 -0.96
N LEU A 153 12.23 -5.92 -1.40
CA LEU A 153 12.97 -5.04 -0.49
C LEU A 153 12.04 -4.16 0.33
N GLY A 154 11.08 -3.49 -0.31
CA GLY A 154 10.17 -2.59 0.40
C GLY A 154 9.36 -3.31 1.47
N LYS A 155 8.88 -4.53 1.17
CA LYS A 155 8.24 -5.40 2.14
C LYS A 155 9.19 -5.75 3.29
N TRP A 156 10.42 -6.14 2.97
CA TRP A 156 11.42 -6.50 3.97
C TRP A 156 11.72 -5.35 4.93
N ILE A 157 11.84 -4.11 4.42
CA ILE A 157 12.03 -2.90 5.24
C ILE A 157 10.82 -2.72 6.16
N TYR A 158 9.60 -2.79 5.61
CA TYR A 158 8.36 -2.64 6.38
C TYR A 158 8.24 -3.68 7.49
N ASP A 159 8.47 -4.97 7.17
CA ASP A 159 8.37 -6.06 8.14
C ASP A 159 9.35 -5.88 9.30
N TRP A 160 10.59 -5.46 9.04
CA TRP A 160 11.57 -5.19 10.10
C TRP A 160 11.19 -3.97 10.93
N THR A 161 10.65 -2.92 10.31
CA THR A 161 10.15 -1.75 11.03
C THR A 161 8.99 -2.11 11.96
N VAL A 162 8.04 -2.91 11.48
CA VAL A 162 6.93 -3.43 12.29
C VAL A 162 7.44 -4.32 13.42
N PHE A 163 8.44 -5.17 13.14
CA PHE A 163 9.07 -6.00 14.16
C PHE A 163 9.77 -5.18 15.25
N HIS A 164 10.43 -4.07 14.89
CA HIS A 164 11.17 -3.22 15.83
C HIS A 164 10.24 -2.28 16.62
N HIS A 165 9.44 -1.47 15.93
CA HIS A 165 8.67 -0.39 16.54
C HIS A 165 7.19 -0.74 16.74
N GLY A 166 6.66 -1.74 16.04
CA GLY A 166 5.23 -2.08 16.01
C GLY A 166 4.49 -1.39 14.86
N ALA A 167 3.40 -2.03 14.39
CA ALA A 167 2.65 -1.61 13.20
C ALA A 167 1.87 -0.29 13.36
N SER A 168 1.53 0.11 14.58
CA SER A 168 0.77 1.33 14.87
C SER A 168 1.65 2.54 15.15
N THR A 169 2.87 2.58 14.62
CA THR A 169 3.83 3.67 14.83
C THR A 169 4.00 4.53 13.58
N PRO A 170 4.27 5.84 13.72
CA PRO A 170 4.53 6.70 12.57
C PRO A 170 5.69 6.22 11.70
N ILE A 171 6.69 5.54 12.28
CA ILE A 171 7.82 5.00 11.53
C ILE A 171 7.37 3.83 10.64
N ALA A 172 6.43 3.00 11.10
CA ALA A 172 5.84 1.95 10.28
C ALA A 172 5.03 2.53 9.09
N ASP A 173 4.34 3.66 9.28
CA ASP A 173 3.65 4.36 8.20
C ASP A 173 4.63 4.89 7.14
N ILE A 174 5.74 5.53 7.59
CA ILE A 174 6.80 5.99 6.69
C ILE A 174 7.42 4.82 5.91
N ALA A 175 7.69 3.69 6.58
CA ALA A 175 8.22 2.50 5.92
C ALA A 175 7.24 1.91 4.88
N GLY A 176 5.95 1.88 5.21
CA GLY A 176 4.90 1.44 4.29
C GLY A 176 4.80 2.36 3.07
N GLU A 177 4.92 3.67 3.27
CA GLU A 177 4.94 4.62 2.17
C GLU A 177 6.19 4.48 1.30
N LEU A 178 7.37 4.30 1.91
CA LEU A 178 8.62 4.07 1.19
C LEU A 178 8.49 2.84 0.29
N TRP A 179 7.92 1.74 0.80
CA TRP A 179 7.67 0.53 0.02
C TRP A 179 6.79 0.83 -1.21
N LEU A 180 5.68 1.53 -1.05
CA LEU A 180 4.80 1.88 -2.17
C LEU A 180 5.48 2.80 -3.19
N LEU A 181 6.33 3.72 -2.73
CA LEU A 181 7.10 4.61 -3.61
C LEU A 181 8.12 3.85 -4.45
N LEU A 182 8.80 2.85 -3.88
CA LEU A 182 9.76 2.00 -4.58
C LEU A 182 9.09 1.19 -5.69
N ILE A 183 7.95 0.55 -5.39
CA ILE A 183 7.17 -0.19 -6.40
C ILE A 183 6.76 0.73 -7.55
N LYS A 184 6.24 1.92 -7.24
CA LYS A 184 5.80 2.88 -8.26
C LYS A 184 6.94 3.36 -9.14
N LEU A 185 8.09 3.67 -8.54
CA LEU A 185 9.28 4.12 -9.26
C LEU A 185 9.76 3.03 -10.23
N ALA A 186 10.00 1.82 -9.73
CA ALA A 186 10.46 0.70 -10.55
C ALA A 186 9.48 0.36 -11.67
N GLY A 187 8.18 0.25 -11.35
CA GLY A 187 7.16 -0.09 -12.33
C GLY A 187 7.00 0.95 -13.45
N LYS A 188 7.07 2.25 -13.12
CA LYS A 188 7.02 3.32 -14.13
C LYS A 188 8.26 3.34 -15.00
N MET A 189 9.45 3.17 -14.41
CA MET A 189 10.71 3.08 -15.16
C MET A 189 10.68 1.90 -16.13
N LYS A 190 10.29 0.71 -15.67
CA LYS A 190 10.17 -0.50 -16.50
C LYS A 190 9.21 -0.27 -17.67
N ARG A 191 8.01 0.25 -17.39
CA ARG A 191 7.02 0.57 -18.44
C ARG A 191 7.55 1.59 -19.45
N ALA A 192 8.27 2.61 -18.99
CA ALA A 192 8.87 3.61 -19.87
C ALA A 192 9.91 2.96 -20.79
N GLU A 193 10.83 2.17 -20.24
CA GLU A 193 11.87 1.46 -21.00
C GLU A 193 11.28 0.49 -22.04
N GLU A 194 10.22 -0.25 -21.70
CA GLU A 194 9.56 -1.18 -22.64
C GLU A 194 8.75 -0.47 -23.76
N CYS A 195 8.44 0.81 -23.60
CA CYS A 195 7.60 1.56 -24.52
C CYS A 195 8.36 2.59 -25.35
N VAL A 196 9.51 3.07 -24.89
CA VAL A 196 10.21 4.23 -25.47
C VAL A 196 10.54 4.04 -26.95
N ASP A 197 11.00 2.84 -27.34
CA ASP A 197 11.34 2.49 -28.72
C ASP A 197 10.13 2.46 -29.67
N ARG A 198 8.90 2.47 -29.12
CA ARG A 198 7.65 2.45 -29.89
C ARG A 198 7.07 3.85 -30.11
N ILE A 199 7.61 4.87 -29.44
CA ILE A 199 7.15 6.26 -29.57
C ILE A 199 7.65 6.82 -30.90
N ARG A 200 6.77 7.42 -31.69
CA ARG A 200 7.12 7.95 -33.02
C ARG A 200 7.49 9.42 -32.97
N ASN A 201 6.89 10.18 -32.04
CA ASN A 201 7.20 11.58 -31.85
C ASN A 201 8.53 11.75 -31.09
N PRO A 202 9.55 12.39 -31.71
CA PRO A 202 10.88 12.51 -31.11
C PRO A 202 10.89 13.36 -29.83
N GLU A 203 10.08 14.42 -29.74
CA GLU A 203 10.04 15.28 -28.53
C GLU A 203 9.47 14.53 -27.32
N LYS A 204 8.44 13.70 -27.56
CA LYS A 204 7.86 12.86 -26.51
C LYS A 204 8.78 11.71 -26.15
N GLN A 205 9.49 11.15 -27.12
CA GLN A 205 10.48 10.12 -26.90
C GLN A 205 11.60 10.67 -26.00
N GLU A 206 12.19 11.82 -26.34
CA GLU A 206 13.21 12.51 -25.55
C GLU A 206 12.71 12.78 -24.13
N THR A 207 11.48 13.27 -23.99
CA THR A 207 10.86 13.48 -22.67
C THR A 207 10.82 12.19 -21.84
N VAL A 208 10.40 11.07 -22.44
CA VAL A 208 10.34 9.77 -21.74
C VAL A 208 11.75 9.28 -21.39
N GLU A 209 12.73 9.45 -22.28
CA GLU A 209 14.14 9.10 -22.04
C GLU A 209 14.72 9.91 -20.85
N ASP A 210 14.45 11.20 -20.78
CA ASP A 210 14.83 12.06 -19.64
C ASP A 210 14.22 11.60 -18.32
N PHE A 211 12.97 11.14 -18.35
CA PHE A 211 12.32 10.55 -17.17
C PHE A 211 12.96 9.23 -16.76
N ILE A 212 13.33 8.37 -17.71
CA ILE A 212 14.07 7.12 -17.43
C ILE A 212 15.41 7.45 -16.77
N ILE A 213 16.18 8.39 -17.33
CA ILE A 213 17.49 8.80 -16.81
C ILE A 213 17.34 9.38 -15.40
N SER A 214 16.40 10.29 -15.18
CA SER A 214 16.16 10.88 -13.87
C SER A 214 15.64 9.86 -12.85
N GLY A 215 14.82 8.90 -13.26
CA GLY A 215 14.38 7.77 -12.44
C GLY A 215 15.56 6.89 -12.00
N LYS A 216 16.46 6.54 -12.93
CA LYS A 216 17.71 5.82 -12.63
C LYS A 216 18.57 6.57 -11.61
N ARG A 217 18.68 7.91 -11.72
CA ARG A 217 19.41 8.72 -10.73
C ARG A 217 18.80 8.66 -9.34
N LEU A 218 17.46 8.60 -9.22
CA LEU A 218 16.80 8.40 -7.93
C LEU A 218 17.05 6.99 -7.38
N TRP A 219 17.03 5.99 -8.25
CA TRP A 219 17.36 4.61 -7.92
C TRP A 219 18.79 4.47 -7.36
N GLU A 220 19.77 5.09 -8.01
CA GLU A 220 21.16 5.10 -7.53
C GLU A 220 21.31 5.79 -6.17
N LYS A 221 20.61 6.91 -5.93
CA LYS A 221 20.60 7.57 -4.62
C LYS A 221 20.02 6.67 -3.53
N PHE A 222 18.95 5.94 -3.84
CA PHE A 222 18.37 4.98 -2.91
C PHE A 222 19.33 3.83 -2.61
N LYS A 223 20.01 3.27 -3.63
CA LYS A 223 21.05 2.25 -3.40
C LYS A 223 22.22 2.78 -2.55
N ALA A 224 22.64 4.02 -2.76
CA ALA A 224 23.67 4.65 -1.94
C ALA A 224 23.24 4.75 -0.47
N LEU A 225 22.00 5.18 -0.21
CA LEU A 225 21.42 5.22 1.15
C LEU A 225 21.45 3.83 1.82
N LEU A 226 21.06 2.78 1.10
CA LEU A 226 21.08 1.41 1.63
C LEU A 226 22.50 0.96 1.99
N LYS A 227 23.49 1.31 1.15
CA LYS A 227 24.89 0.99 1.38
C LYS A 227 25.46 1.71 2.61
N ASP A 228 25.04 2.94 2.88
CA ASP A 228 25.40 3.64 4.10
C ASP A 228 24.79 2.96 5.33
N CYS A 229 23.53 2.49 5.22
CA CYS A 229 22.86 1.72 6.27
C CYS A 229 23.56 0.36 6.53
N GLU A 230 24.08 -0.29 5.50
CA GLU A 230 24.77 -1.58 5.56
C GLU A 230 26.00 -1.54 6.48
N HIS A 231 26.72 -0.43 6.53
CA HIS A 231 27.87 -0.25 7.43
C HIS A 231 27.49 -0.44 8.90
N PHE A 232 26.33 0.08 9.32
CA PHE A 232 25.83 -0.08 10.68
C PHE A 232 25.43 -1.53 10.96
N MET A 233 24.76 -2.17 10.00
CA MET A 233 24.35 -3.57 10.12
C MET A 233 25.55 -4.51 10.26
N LEU A 234 26.60 -4.31 9.45
CA LEU A 234 27.83 -5.12 9.51
C LEU A 234 28.54 -4.95 10.86
N LYS A 235 28.54 -3.74 11.43
CA LYS A 235 29.06 -3.49 12.79
C LYS A 235 28.24 -4.23 13.83
N ALA A 236 26.92 -4.22 13.74
CA ALA A 236 26.05 -4.95 14.66
C ALA A 236 26.21 -6.48 14.53
N ALA A 237 26.28 -7.01 13.32
CA ALA A 237 26.45 -8.44 13.06
C ALA A 237 27.79 -8.98 13.63
N LYS A 238 28.89 -8.23 13.45
CA LYS A 238 30.20 -8.59 14.02
C LYS A 238 30.18 -8.67 15.54
N ARG A 239 29.45 -7.78 16.22
CA ARG A 239 29.31 -7.77 17.68
C ARG A 239 28.51 -8.98 18.21
N ASP A 240 27.62 -9.53 17.39
CA ASP A 240 26.81 -10.70 17.73
C ASP A 240 27.49 -12.04 17.42
N GLY A 241 28.71 -12.03 16.86
CA GLY A 241 29.41 -13.25 16.45
C GLY A 241 28.76 -14.00 15.28
N SER A 242 27.72 -13.43 14.66
CA SER A 242 27.00 -14.02 13.53
C SER A 242 27.55 -13.52 12.20
N LYS A 243 27.84 -14.45 11.27
CA LYS A 243 28.18 -14.13 9.87
C LYS A 243 26.94 -13.88 9.00
N THR A 244 25.75 -14.13 9.53
CA THR A 244 24.46 -13.95 8.82
C THR A 244 23.63 -12.84 9.46
N MET A 245 22.68 -12.34 8.69
CA MET A 245 21.76 -11.26 9.07
C MET A 245 20.83 -11.74 10.20
N GLY A 246 21.25 -11.47 11.44
CA GLY A 246 20.49 -11.80 12.65
C GLY A 246 19.52 -10.69 13.05
N LYS A 247 18.69 -10.97 14.08
CA LYS A 247 17.70 -10.00 14.62
C LYS A 247 18.29 -8.63 14.88
N LYS A 248 19.49 -8.55 15.47
CA LYS A 248 20.17 -7.28 15.76
C LYS A 248 20.60 -6.51 14.52
N ALA A 249 21.00 -7.20 13.45
CA ALA A 249 21.36 -6.53 12.20
C ALA A 249 20.12 -5.92 11.52
N GLY A 250 18.96 -6.59 11.62
CA GLY A 250 17.70 -6.08 11.07
C GLY A 250 17.15 -4.89 11.82
N THR A 251 17.18 -4.95 13.16
CA THR A 251 16.81 -3.80 13.98
C THR A 251 17.75 -2.62 13.77
N GLU A 252 19.06 -2.86 13.64
CA GLU A 252 20.05 -1.80 13.40
C GLU A 252 19.85 -1.11 12.04
N PHE A 253 19.35 -1.82 11.03
CA PHE A 253 18.98 -1.20 9.75
C PHE A 253 17.81 -0.24 9.90
N VAL A 254 16.77 -0.64 10.63
CA VAL A 254 15.61 0.23 10.90
C VAL A 254 16.08 1.49 11.63
N ASP A 255 16.92 1.32 12.64
CA ASP A 255 17.51 2.43 13.39
C ASP A 255 18.42 3.31 12.52
N SER A 256 19.11 2.75 11.52
CA SER A 256 19.96 3.54 10.62
C SER A 256 19.17 4.33 9.58
N ILE A 257 18.19 3.70 8.93
CA ILE A 257 17.43 4.32 7.84
C ILE A 257 16.37 5.32 8.35
N PHE A 258 15.78 5.07 9.51
CA PHE A 258 14.74 5.92 10.12
C PHE A 258 15.20 6.65 11.39
N GLY A 259 16.46 6.50 11.81
CA GLY A 259 17.02 7.22 12.94
C GLY A 259 17.19 8.72 12.64
N ARG A 260 16.66 9.57 13.53
CA ARG A 260 16.75 11.04 13.41
C ARG A 260 18.19 11.55 13.27
N ASP A 261 19.10 10.99 14.06
CA ASP A 261 20.53 11.36 14.06
C ASP A 261 21.35 10.52 13.06
N ARG A 262 20.68 9.83 12.12
CA ARG A 262 21.31 8.97 11.13
C ARG A 262 20.83 9.35 9.73
N HIS A 263 20.03 8.50 9.07
CA HIS A 263 19.65 8.72 7.68
C HIS A 263 18.19 9.13 7.48
N LEU A 264 17.42 9.44 8.53
CA LEU A 264 16.01 9.81 8.38
C LEU A 264 15.80 10.96 7.39
N GLU A 265 16.56 12.06 7.51
CA GLU A 265 16.45 13.21 6.61
C GLU A 265 16.75 12.82 5.15
N ALA A 266 17.76 11.98 4.93
CA ALA A 266 18.11 11.50 3.60
C ALA A 266 17.01 10.59 3.02
N THR A 267 16.42 9.72 3.85
CA THR A 267 15.28 8.88 3.49
C THR A 267 14.07 9.71 3.09
N GLU A 268 13.67 10.69 3.92
CA GLU A 268 12.54 11.59 3.63
C GLU A 268 12.77 12.42 2.36
N LYS A 269 14.01 12.90 2.17
CA LYS A 269 14.40 13.63 0.96
C LYS A 269 14.27 12.77 -0.29
N ILE A 270 14.73 11.52 -0.26
CA ILE A 270 14.57 10.58 -1.39
C ILE A 270 13.09 10.30 -1.62
N MET A 271 12.31 10.02 -0.58
CA MET A 271 10.86 9.81 -0.71
C MET A 271 10.17 11.01 -1.36
N ASN A 272 10.48 12.24 -0.95
CA ASN A 272 9.95 13.46 -1.55
C ASN A 272 10.34 13.62 -3.01
N GLN A 273 11.60 13.32 -3.36
CA GLN A 273 12.05 13.35 -4.74
C GLN A 273 11.31 12.31 -5.61
N ILE A 274 11.07 11.11 -5.08
CA ILE A 274 10.31 10.05 -5.79
C ILE A 274 8.84 10.44 -5.92
N ARG A 275 8.21 11.06 -4.92
CA ARG A 275 6.83 11.57 -5.00
C ARG A 275 6.70 12.61 -6.13
N LEU A 276 7.60 13.59 -6.16
CA LEU A 276 7.60 14.63 -7.18
C LEU A 276 7.85 14.05 -8.57
N TRP A 277 8.84 13.17 -8.70
CA TRP A 277 9.14 12.47 -9.95
C TRP A 277 7.92 11.68 -10.45
N ASN A 278 7.26 10.93 -9.56
CA ASN A 278 6.06 10.16 -9.89
C ASN A 278 4.95 11.03 -10.46
N MET A 279 4.65 12.15 -9.80
CA MET A 279 3.61 13.08 -10.26
C MET A 279 3.97 13.67 -11.63
N ARG A 280 5.22 14.10 -11.82
CA ARG A 280 5.67 14.66 -13.10
C ARG A 280 5.65 13.62 -14.21
N PHE A 281 6.05 12.39 -13.91
CA PHE A 281 5.97 11.28 -14.86
C PHE A 281 4.51 11.04 -15.30
N ASP A 282 3.55 11.06 -14.37
CA ASP A 282 2.14 10.86 -14.71
C ASP A 282 1.61 11.95 -15.64
N VAL A 283 2.00 13.21 -15.42
CA VAL A 283 1.56 14.33 -16.25
C VAL A 283 2.19 14.29 -17.65
N ASN A 284 3.47 13.93 -17.76
CA ASN A 284 4.22 14.08 -19.01
C ASN A 284 4.29 12.80 -19.85
N CYS A 285 4.23 11.62 -19.23
CA CYS A 285 4.49 10.35 -19.90
C CYS A 285 3.26 9.44 -19.99
N GLU A 286 2.26 9.57 -19.11
CA GLU A 286 1.19 8.56 -19.00
C GLU A 286 0.38 8.40 -20.30
N GLU A 287 0.01 9.50 -20.95
CA GLU A 287 -0.75 9.45 -22.21
C GLU A 287 0.09 8.88 -23.36
N THR A 288 1.34 9.32 -23.47
CA THR A 288 2.32 8.81 -24.43
C THR A 288 2.50 7.30 -24.30
N LEU A 289 2.68 6.82 -23.07
CA LEU A 289 2.90 5.40 -22.76
C LEU A 289 1.62 4.56 -22.87
N ARG A 290 0.43 5.17 -22.87
CA ARG A 290 -0.84 4.47 -23.08
C ARG A 290 -1.09 4.17 -24.57
N ARG A 291 -0.59 5.01 -25.47
CA ARG A 291 -0.71 4.83 -26.93
C ARG A 291 0.62 5.13 -27.65
N PRO A 292 1.67 4.32 -27.44
CA PRO A 292 3.01 4.64 -27.94
C PRO A 292 3.06 4.82 -29.48
N SER A 293 2.30 4.02 -30.23
CA SER A 293 2.32 4.03 -31.70
C SER A 293 1.62 5.23 -32.36
N VAL A 294 0.78 5.93 -31.62
CA VAL A 294 0.03 7.12 -32.08
C VAL A 294 0.71 8.40 -31.56
N ALA A 295 1.58 8.27 -30.55
CA ALA A 295 2.16 9.37 -29.81
C ALA A 295 3.34 10.03 -30.51
#